data_AF-A0A965CVC7-F1
#
_entry.id   AF-A0A965CVC7-F1
#
_cell.length_a   1.000
_cell.length_b   1.000
_cell.length_c   1.000
_cell.angle_alpha   90.00
_cell.angle_beta   90.00
_cell.angle_gamma   90.00
#
_symmetry.space_group_name_H-M   'P 1'
#
loop_
_entity.id
_entity.type
_entity.pdbx_description
1 polymer ?
#
loop_
_entity_poly.entity_id
_entity_poly.type
_entity_poly.pdbx_seq_one_letter_code
_entity_poly.pdbx_strand_id
1 'polypeptide(L)'
;MGIYALIAIGLALGIYIAFKWWDRKRFFKALRMARLPVPELRSMMDAGHNPLVVDVRSASARSLDPRRIPGAVAVDIEKIDEHLSGLPPDRDIILYCA
;
A
#
# COMPACT_ATOMS: atom_id res chain seq x y z
N MET A 1 -5.70 -19.13 43.96
CA MET A 1 -4.63 -18.41 43.23
C MET A 1 -4.56 -18.74 41.74
N GLY A 2 -4.76 -19.99 41.29
CA GLY A 2 -4.65 -20.35 39.85
C GLY A 2 -5.70 -19.77 38.90
N ILE A 3 -6.95 -19.54 39.36
CA ILE A 3 -8.03 -18.98 38.53
C ILE A 3 -7.72 -17.54 38.09
N TYR A 4 -7.17 -16.71 38.98
CA TYR A 4 -6.79 -15.34 38.65
C TYR A 4 -5.67 -15.27 37.60
N ALA A 5 -4.74 -16.24 37.62
CA ALA A 5 -3.71 -16.34 36.59
C ALA A 5 -4.29 -16.71 35.22
N LEU A 6 -5.24 -17.65 35.16
CA LEU A 6 -5.93 -18.01 33.92
C LEU A 6 -6.75 -16.86 33.35
N ILE A 7 -7.44 -16.10 34.21
CA ILE A 7 -8.19 -14.91 33.80
C ILE A 7 -7.25 -13.84 33.23
N ALA A 8 -6.13 -13.57 33.91
CA ALA A 8 -5.15 -12.59 33.45
C ALA A 8 -4.56 -12.95 32.08
N ILE A 9 -4.21 -14.22 31.86
CA ILE A 9 -3.70 -14.73 30.58
C ILE A 9 -4.77 -14.62 29.50
N GLY A 10 -6.01 -15.01 29.79
CA GLY A 10 -7.13 -14.90 28.86
C GLY A 10 -7.40 -13.44 28.45
N LEU A 11 -7.33 -12.52 29.41
CA LEU A 11 -7.51 -11.08 29.15
C LEU A 11 -6.38 -10.53 28.27
N ALA A 12 -5.13 -10.84 28.61
CA ALA A 12 -3.97 -10.41 27.84
C ALA A 12 -4.01 -10.94 26.40
N LEU A 13 -4.39 -12.21 26.23
CA LEU A 13 -4.56 -12.83 24.91
C LEU A 13 -5.72 -12.18 24.13
N GLY A 14 -6.85 -11.93 24.78
CA GLY A 14 -8.00 -11.27 24.17
C GLY A 14 -7.66 -9.84 23.70
N ILE A 15 -6.95 -9.07 24.53
CA ILE A 15 -6.46 -7.73 24.18
C ILE A 15 -5.48 -7.81 23.00
N TYR A 16 -4.53 -8.75 23.04
CA TYR A 16 -3.56 -8.94 21.96
C TYR A 16 -4.23 -9.27 20.63
N ILE A 17 -5.19 -10.21 20.65
CA ILE A 17 -5.96 -10.58 19.44
C ILE A 17 -6.78 -9.40 18.94
N ALA A 18 -7.47 -8.67 19.82
CA ALA A 18 -8.26 -7.50 19.44
C ALA A 18 -7.38 -6.41 18.82
N PHE A 19 -6.23 -6.11 19.42
CA PHE A 19 -5.26 -5.15 18.90
C PHE A 19 -4.73 -5.57 17.53
N LYS A 20 -4.29 -6.82 17.39
CA LYS A 20 -3.78 -7.37 16.12
C LYS A 20 -4.83 -7.39 15.03
N TRP A 21 -6.09 -7.69 15.38
CA TRP A 21 -7.20 -7.65 14.44
C TRP A 21 -7.52 -6.21 14.02
N TRP A 22 -7.44 -5.26 14.96
CA TRP A 22 -7.63 -3.84 14.65
C TRP A 22 -6.59 -3.34 13.65
N ASP A 23 -5.31 -3.65 13.87
CA ASP A 23 -4.24 -3.29 12.93
C ASP A 23 -4.45 -3.93 11.56
N ARG A 24 -4.80 -5.23 11.53
CA ARG A 24 -5.11 -5.92 10.28
C ARG A 24 -6.27 -5.28 9.53
N LYS A 25 -7.37 -4.94 10.23
CA LYS A 25 -8.53 -4.27 9.62
C LYS A 25 -8.19 -2.87 9.14
N ARG A 26 -7.42 -2.08 9.89
CA ARG A 26 -6.99 -0.74 9.47
C ARG A 26 -6.14 -0.79 8.21
N PHE A 27 -5.19 -1.71 8.14
CA PHE A 27 -4.34 -1.92 6.96
C PHE A 27 -5.16 -2.28 5.71
N PHE A 28 -6.07 -3.27 5.80
CA PHE A 28 -6.93 -3.64 4.68
C PHE A 28 -7.92 -2.53 4.28
N LYS A 29 -8.42 -1.74 5.24
CA LYS A 29 -9.34 -0.63 4.93
C LYS A 29 -8.63 0.51 4.20
N ALA A 30 -7.38 0.80 4.55
CA ALA A 30 -6.56 1.79 3.84
C ALA A 30 -6.28 1.35 2.39
N LEU A 31 -5.90 0.08 2.18
CA LEU A 31 -5.68 -0.48 0.84
C LEU A 31 -6.95 -0.50 -0.03
N ARG A 32 -8.12 -0.70 0.56
CA ARG A 32 -9.39 -0.74 -0.20
C ARG A 32 -9.86 0.64 -0.69
N MET A 33 -9.53 1.71 0.03
CA MET A 33 -9.87 3.09 -0.35
C MET A 33 -8.91 3.66 -1.39
N ALA A 34 -7.67 3.18 -1.44
CA ALA A 34 -6.62 3.67 -2.35
C ALA A 34 -6.73 3.12 -3.78
N ARG A 35 -7.80 2.39 -4.13
CA ARG A 35 -7.91 1.71 -5.41
C ARG A 35 -8.61 2.60 -6.45
N LEU A 36 -7.81 3.33 -7.23
CA LEU A 36 -8.29 4.04 -8.41
C LEU A 36 -8.59 3.04 -9.54
N PRO A 37 -9.81 3.03 -10.12
CA PRO A 37 -10.12 2.17 -11.26
C PRO A 37 -9.31 2.59 -12.50
N VAL A 38 -8.87 1.59 -13.27
CA VAL A 38 -8.09 1.78 -14.52
C VAL A 38 -8.71 2.80 -15.50
N PRO A 39 -10.03 2.79 -15.78
CA PRO A 39 -10.62 3.79 -16.67
C PRO A 39 -10.51 5.23 -16.13
N GLU A 40 -10.53 5.41 -14.81
CA GLU A 40 -10.41 6.72 -14.18
C GLU A 40 -8.97 7.23 -14.28
N LEU A 41 -7.97 6.37 -14.01
CA LEU A 41 -6.55 6.66 -14.28
C LEU A 41 -6.34 7.12 -15.72
N ARG A 42 -6.91 6.38 -16.69
CA ARG A 42 -6.82 6.73 -18.10
C ARG A 42 -7.42 8.11 -18.37
N SER A 43 -8.59 8.39 -17.81
CA SER A 43 -9.27 9.68 -17.98
C SER A 43 -8.47 10.84 -17.39
N MET A 44 -7.79 10.64 -16.25
CA MET A 44 -6.91 11.65 -15.65
C MET A 44 -5.68 11.93 -16.53
N MET A 45 -5.08 10.89 -17.10
CA MET A 45 -3.96 11.03 -18.03
C MET A 45 -4.39 11.74 -19.31
N ASP A 46 -5.54 11.36 -19.87
CA ASP A 46 -6.12 11.99 -21.07
C ASP A 46 -6.52 13.46 -20.81
N ALA A 47 -6.95 13.79 -19.59
CA ALA A 47 -7.28 15.14 -19.14
C ALA A 47 -6.04 16.00 -18.77
N GLY A 48 -4.83 15.51 -19.01
CA GLY A 48 -3.60 16.29 -18.83
C GLY A 48 -3.14 16.47 -17.38
N HIS A 49 -3.73 15.77 -16.40
CA HIS A 49 -3.36 15.89 -14.98
C HIS A 49 -1.98 15.28 -14.65
N ASN A 50 -1.35 14.60 -15.60
CA ASN A 50 0.00 14.01 -15.54
C ASN A 50 0.37 13.44 -14.15
N PRO A 51 -0.40 12.46 -13.63
CA PRO A 51 -0.12 11.86 -12.33
C PRO A 51 1.24 11.16 -12.33
N LEU A 52 1.91 11.14 -11.18
CA LEU A 52 3.12 10.35 -11.01
C LEU A 52 2.74 8.88 -10.82
N VAL A 53 2.99 8.07 -11.84
CA VAL A 53 2.75 6.63 -11.78
C VAL A 53 4.00 5.93 -11.24
N VAL A 54 3.84 5.12 -10.19
CA VAL A 54 4.93 4.39 -9.53
C VAL A 54 4.70 2.88 -9.66
N ASP A 55 5.66 2.20 -10.27
CA ASP A 55 5.70 0.74 -10.38
C ASP A 55 6.41 0.17 -9.15
N VAL A 56 5.64 -0.42 -8.24
CA VAL A 56 6.17 -1.07 -7.02
C VAL A 56 6.35 -2.58 -7.19
N ARG A 57 6.37 -3.08 -8.43
CA ARG A 57 6.67 -4.49 -8.69
C ARG A 57 8.11 -4.81 -8.34
N SER A 58 8.31 -6.01 -7.78
CA SER A 58 9.66 -6.56 -7.55
C SER A 58 10.46 -6.60 -8.86
N ALA A 59 11.79 -6.56 -8.76
CA ALA A 59 12.66 -6.68 -9.93
C ALA A 59 12.38 -7.97 -10.73
N SER A 60 12.10 -9.09 -10.03
CA SER A 60 11.73 -10.36 -10.63
C SER A 60 10.41 -10.30 -11.42
N ALA A 61 9.39 -9.62 -10.89
CA ALA A 61 8.11 -9.44 -11.58
C ALA A 61 8.27 -8.56 -12.83
N ARG A 62 9.11 -7.51 -12.77
CA ARG A 62 9.46 -6.68 -13.93
C ARG A 62 10.22 -7.45 -15.01
N SER A 63 11.08 -8.40 -14.64
CA SER A 63 11.77 -9.25 -15.61
C SER A 63 10.86 -10.28 -16.28
N LEU A 64 9.81 -10.73 -15.59
CA LEU A 64 8.84 -11.68 -16.12
C LEU A 64 7.81 -11.03 -17.05
N ASP A 65 7.36 -9.81 -16.72
CA ASP A 65 6.46 -9.03 -17.58
C ASP A 65 7.03 -7.61 -17.82
N PRO A 66 7.65 -7.35 -18.99
CA PRO A 66 8.27 -6.08 -19.31
C PRO A 66 7.24 -4.98 -19.63
N ARG A 67 5.95 -5.29 -19.73
CA ARG A 67 4.92 -4.28 -19.95
C ARG A 67 4.83 -3.36 -18.73
N ARG A 68 4.75 -2.06 -18.99
CA ARG A 68 4.63 -1.00 -17.97
C ARG A 68 3.78 0.14 -18.48
N ILE A 69 3.20 0.90 -17.56
CA ILE A 69 2.49 2.14 -17.88
C ILE A 69 3.54 3.16 -18.40
N PRO A 70 3.34 3.79 -19.56
CA PRO A 70 4.26 4.82 -20.06
C PRO A 70 4.44 5.94 -19.03
N GLY A 71 5.68 6.36 -18.78
CA GLY A 71 6.00 7.38 -17.77
C GLY A 71 6.09 6.87 -16.33
N ALA A 72 5.84 5.58 -16.08
CA ALA A 72 5.96 5.02 -14.74
C ALA A 72 7.42 4.96 -14.26
N VAL A 73 7.64 5.36 -13.00
CA VAL A 73 8.91 5.25 -12.30
C VAL A 73 8.93 3.94 -11.54
N ALA A 74 9.93 3.10 -11.79
CA ALA A 74 10.10 1.85 -11.07
C ALA A 74 10.82 2.09 -9.75
N VAL A 75 10.15 1.79 -8.64
CA VAL A 75 10.68 1.99 -7.29
C VAL A 75 10.64 0.67 -6.56
N ASP A 76 11.76 0.32 -5.94
CA ASP A 76 11.78 -0.80 -5.02
C ASP A 76 11.08 -0.40 -3.72
N ILE A 77 10.14 -1.22 -3.24
CA ILE A 77 9.35 -0.88 -2.05
C ILE A 77 10.23 -0.75 -0.80
N GLU A 78 11.38 -1.44 -0.81
CA GLU A 78 12.42 -1.39 0.22
C GLU A 78 13.17 -0.04 0.24
N LYS A 79 13.09 0.72 -0.86
CA LYS A 79 13.74 2.04 -1.04
C LYS A 79 12.72 3.15 -1.31
N ILE A 80 11.46 2.90 -0.99
CA ILE A 80 10.37 3.84 -1.30
C ILE A 80 10.48 5.12 -0.48
N ASP A 81 10.92 5.02 0.78
CA ASP A 81 11.10 6.19 1.66
C ASP A 81 12.14 7.18 1.11
N GLU A 82 13.20 6.68 0.48
CA GLU A 82 14.22 7.52 -0.18
C GLU A 82 13.66 8.25 -1.41
N HIS A 83 12.73 7.63 -2.14
CA HIS A 83 12.16 8.21 -3.36
C HIS A 83 10.95 9.11 -3.10
N LEU A 84 10.18 8.85 -2.02
CA LEU A 84 8.98 9.62 -1.69
C LEU A 84 9.31 10.94 -0.98
N SER A 85 10.44 11.03 -0.28
CA SER A 85 10.85 12.23 0.48
C SER A 85 11.12 13.48 -0.37
N GLY A 86 11.34 13.32 -1.68
CA GLY A 86 11.59 14.42 -2.62
C GLY A 86 10.42 14.78 -3.54
N LEU A 87 9.24 14.18 -3.37
CA LEU A 87 8.12 14.37 -4.29
C LEU A 87 7.34 15.66 -3.98
N PRO A 88 6.97 16.44 -5.02
CA PRO A 88 6.13 17.61 -4.83
C PRO A 88 4.74 17.19 -4.32
N PRO A 89 4.22 17.82 -3.26
CA PRO A 89 2.93 17.45 -2.67
C PRO A 89 1.73 17.78 -3.57
N ASP A 90 1.95 18.51 -4.66
CA ASP A 90 0.93 18.99 -5.60
C ASP A 90 0.69 18.04 -6.79
N ARG A 91 1.21 16.82 -6.73
CA ARG A 91 0.99 15.80 -7.77
C ARG A 91 0.31 14.57 -7.20
N ASP A 92 -0.71 14.09 -7.89
CA ASP A 92 -1.33 12.80 -7.59
C ASP A 92 -0.31 11.67 -7.80
N ILE A 93 -0.12 10.84 -6.77
CA ILE A 93 0.78 9.68 -6.80
C ILE A 93 -0.06 8.42 -6.92
N ILE A 94 0.19 7.65 -7.97
CA ILE A 94 -0.59 6.45 -8.28
C ILE A 94 0.35 5.26 -8.29
N LEU A 95 0.21 4.40 -7.29
CA LEU A 95 0.99 3.19 -7.17
C LEU A 95 0.27 2.03 -7.84
N TYR A 96 0.99 1.26 -8.65
CA TYR A 96 0.49 -0.02 -9.16
C TYR A 96 1.45 -1.15 -8.83
N CYS A 97 0.87 -2.28 -8.46
CA CYS A 97 1.56 -3.54 -8.23
C CYS A 97 1.04 -4.59 -9.21
N ALA A 98 1.71 -5.74 -9.26
CA ALA A 98 1.22 -6.92 -9.98
C ALA A 98 0.03 -7.57 -9.25
#